data_AF-A0A1I5BAR2-F1
#
_entry.id   AF-A0A1I5BAR2-F1
#
_cell.length_a   1.000
_cell.length_b   1.000
_cell.length_c   1.000
_cell.angle_alpha   90.00
_cell.angle_beta   90.00
_cell.angle_gamma   90.00
#
_symmetry.space_group_name_H-M   'P 1'
#
loop_
_entity.id
_entity.type
_entity.pdbx_description
1 polymer ?
#
loop_
_entity_poly.entity_id
_entity_poly.type
_entity_poly.pdbx_seq_one_letter_code
_entity_poly.pdbx_strand_id
1 'polypeptide(L)'
;MKDSVRRLKELYILNKNLEMFYRKIREREKRLFLKSLLTRLVQEKSSFNHDIRRHLMRYTKRDPASEVKALVESRKFMPETGREKIEAVCLKMELNSYKLCQEALTKTTVGEIRATLLEHRQQMRELLENLKTMNKYVL
;
A
#
# COMPACT_ATOMS: atom_id res chain seq x y z
N MET A 1 13.36 4.82 -18.24
CA MET A 1 12.07 4.14 -18.46
C MET A 1 12.03 2.74 -17.84
N LYS A 2 12.96 1.82 -18.14
CA LYS A 2 13.01 0.47 -17.52
C LYS A 2 13.04 0.51 -15.98
N ASP A 3 13.81 1.42 -15.39
CA ASP A 3 13.86 1.57 -13.93
C ASP A 3 12.57 2.09 -13.31
N SER A 4 11.88 3.03 -13.97
CA SER A 4 10.60 3.57 -13.48
C SER A 4 9.52 2.49 -13.47
N VAL A 5 9.47 1.65 -14.51
CA VAL A 5 8.55 0.49 -14.58
C VAL A 5 8.87 -0.55 -13.52
N ARG A 6 10.15 -0.87 -13.29
CA ARG A 6 10.58 -1.79 -12.22
C ARG A 6 10.12 -1.29 -10.84
N ARG A 7 10.32 0.00 -10.53
CA ARG A 7 9.93 0.58 -9.24
C ARG A 7 8.42 0.67 -9.07
N LEU A 8 7.68 1.02 -10.11
CA LEU A 8 6.21 0.95 -10.10
C LEU A 8 5.72 -0.46 -9.78
N LYS A 9 6.39 -1.48 -10.32
CA LYS A 9 6.06 -2.87 -10.08
C LYS A 9 6.34 -3.30 -8.64
N GLU A 10 7.49 -2.93 -8.08
CA GLU A 10 7.79 -3.13 -6.64
C GLU A 10 6.73 -2.48 -5.75
N LEU A 11 6.35 -1.23 -6.07
CA LEU A 11 5.37 -0.46 -5.32
C LEU A 11 3.96 -1.05 -5.45
N TYR A 12 3.57 -1.54 -6.63
CA TYR A 12 2.32 -2.26 -6.85
C TYR A 12 2.26 -3.55 -6.04
N ILE A 13 3.33 -4.35 -6.07
CA ILE A 13 3.39 -5.62 -5.33
C ILE A 13 3.22 -5.38 -3.83
N LEU A 14 3.95 -4.40 -3.28
CA LEU A 14 3.82 -4.02 -1.88
C LEU A 14 2.40 -3.58 -1.53
N ASN A 15 1.84 -2.62 -2.28
CA ASN A 15 0.51 -2.10 -1.99
C ASN A 15 -0.57 -3.17 -2.13
N LYS A 16 -0.40 -4.13 -3.05
CA LYS A 16 -1.32 -5.27 -3.16
C LYS A 16 -1.23 -6.19 -1.95
N ASN A 17 -0.02 -6.48 -1.46
CA ASN A 17 0.17 -7.24 -0.22
C ASN A 17 -0.45 -6.55 0.99
N LEU A 18 -0.28 -5.23 1.13
CA LEU A 18 -0.92 -4.45 2.18
C LEU A 18 -2.45 -4.48 2.08
N GLU A 19 -3.00 -4.34 0.87
CA GLU A 19 -4.44 -4.46 0.64
C GLU A 19 -4.99 -5.80 1.16
N MET A 20 -4.34 -6.91 0.81
CA MET A 20 -4.75 -8.24 1.27
C MET A 20 -4.58 -8.43 2.78
N PHE A 21 -3.49 -7.91 3.34
CA PHE A 21 -3.24 -7.93 4.77
C PHE A 21 -4.35 -7.21 5.55
N TYR A 22 -4.69 -5.98 5.14
CA TYR A 22 -5.75 -5.21 5.79
C TYR A 22 -7.13 -5.86 5.63
N ARG A 23 -7.43 -6.47 4.46
CA ARG A 23 -8.67 -7.25 4.27
C ARG A 23 -8.75 -8.40 5.28
N LYS A 24 -7.68 -9.18 5.43
CA LYS A 24 -7.63 -10.33 6.37
C LYS A 24 -7.79 -9.89 7.83
N ILE A 25 -7.16 -8.80 8.25
CA ILE A 25 -7.31 -8.31 9.63
C ILE A 25 -8.73 -7.77 9.85
N ARG A 26 -9.28 -7.03 8.90
CA ARG A 26 -10.62 -6.46 8.98
C ARG A 26 -11.69 -7.52 9.20
N GLU A 27 -11.56 -8.68 8.55
CA GLU A 27 -12.49 -9.82 8.71
C GLU A 27 -12.52 -10.35 10.15
N ARG A 28 -11.40 -10.28 10.86
CA ARG A 28 -11.24 -10.82 12.23
C ARG A 28 -11.44 -9.77 13.33
N GLU A 29 -11.31 -8.49 12.99
CA GLU A 29 -11.42 -7.39 13.95
C GLU A 29 -12.86 -7.20 14.43
N LYS A 30 -13.05 -6.98 15.73
CA LYS A 30 -14.37 -6.78 16.35
C LYS A 30 -14.64 -5.30 16.66
N ARG A 31 -13.58 -4.52 16.87
CA ARG A 31 -13.65 -3.09 17.18
C ARG A 31 -14.10 -2.30 15.95
N LEU A 32 -15.29 -1.68 16.04
CA LEU A 32 -15.90 -0.93 14.92
C LEU A 32 -15.00 0.18 14.37
N PHE A 33 -14.32 0.91 15.26
CA PHE A 33 -13.43 1.99 14.86
C PHE A 33 -12.26 1.48 13.99
N LEU A 34 -11.67 0.33 14.34
CA LEU A 34 -10.62 -0.28 13.53
C LEU A 34 -11.12 -0.90 12.25
N LYS A 35 -12.32 -1.49 12.26
CA LYS A 35 -12.95 -1.95 11.03
C LYS A 35 -13.14 -0.81 10.03
N SER A 36 -13.52 0.38 10.52
CA SER A 36 -13.62 1.59 9.70
C SER A 36 -12.25 2.01 9.15
N LEU A 37 -11.24 2.10 10.01
CA LEU A 37 -9.86 2.40 9.60
C LEU A 37 -9.33 1.41 8.54
N LEU A 38 -9.45 0.12 8.79
CA LEU A 38 -9.01 -0.93 7.88
C LEU A 38 -9.80 -0.90 6.57
N THR A 39 -11.07 -0.51 6.58
CA THR A 39 -11.86 -0.34 5.36
C THR A 39 -11.31 0.80 4.51
N ARG A 40 -11.02 1.96 5.13
CA ARG A 40 -10.39 3.08 4.45
C ARG A 40 -9.02 2.70 3.87
N LEU A 41 -8.19 2.01 4.65
CA LEU A 41 -6.89 1.49 4.20
C LEU A 41 -7.05 0.57 2.97
N VAL A 42 -8.00 -0.38 3.01
CA VAL A 42 -8.27 -1.27 1.86
C VAL A 42 -8.71 -0.48 0.63
N GLN A 43 -9.58 0.53 0.78
CA GLN A 43 -10.05 1.34 -0.32
C GLN A 43 -8.92 2.14 -0.96
N GLU A 44 -8.09 2.82 -0.16
CA GLU A 44 -6.94 3.58 -0.66
C GLU A 44 -5.94 2.68 -1.37
N LYS A 45 -5.59 1.52 -0.80
CA LYS A 45 -4.71 0.55 -1.46
C LYS A 45 -5.32 0.00 -2.75
N SER A 46 -6.62 -0.26 -2.79
CA SER A 46 -7.30 -0.74 -3.98
C SER A 46 -7.28 0.30 -5.11
N SER A 47 -7.56 1.57 -4.78
CA SER A 47 -7.47 2.70 -5.71
C SER A 47 -6.04 2.86 -6.26
N PHE A 48 -5.05 2.89 -5.38
CA PHE A 48 -3.63 2.92 -5.74
C PHE A 48 -3.26 1.79 -6.70
N ASN A 49 -3.62 0.55 -6.35
CA ASN A 49 -3.30 -0.62 -7.16
C ASN A 49 -3.96 -0.56 -8.54
N HIS A 50 -5.20 -0.06 -8.63
CA HIS A 50 -5.90 0.10 -9.90
C HIS A 50 -5.17 1.06 -10.84
N ASP A 51 -4.78 2.23 -10.35
CA ASP A 51 -4.10 3.25 -11.16
C ASP A 51 -2.69 2.81 -11.56
N ILE A 52 -1.93 2.24 -10.63
CA ILE A 52 -0.58 1.74 -10.96
C ILE A 52 -0.65 0.55 -11.92
N ARG A 53 -1.63 -0.35 -11.78
CA ARG A 53 -1.82 -1.45 -12.75
C ARG A 53 -2.13 -0.90 -14.14
N ARG A 54 -2.98 0.14 -14.25
CA ARG A 54 -3.26 0.80 -15.53
C ARG A 54 -1.99 1.30 -16.19
N HIS A 55 -1.11 1.96 -15.42
CA HIS A 55 0.20 2.40 -15.92
C HIS A 55 1.09 1.23 -16.32
N LEU A 56 1.22 0.20 -15.47
CA LEU A 56 2.06 -0.97 -15.76
C LEU A 56 1.61 -1.71 -17.02
N MET A 57 0.31 -1.86 -17.26
CA MET A 57 -0.24 -2.52 -18.46
C MET A 57 0.06 -1.74 -19.75
N ARG A 58 0.30 -0.42 -19.68
CA ARG A 58 0.73 0.38 -20.84
C ARG A 58 2.19 0.11 -21.22
N TYR A 59 3.03 -0.28 -20.26
CA TYR A 59 4.48 -0.45 -20.45
C TYR A 59 4.96 -1.91 -20.39
N THR A 60 4.08 -2.84 -20.01
CA THR A 60 4.41 -4.26 -19.85
C THR A 60 3.32 -5.14 -20.46
N LYS A 61 3.72 -6.21 -21.16
CA LYS A 61 2.78 -7.19 -21.74
C LYS A 61 2.25 -8.20 -20.71
N ARG A 62 2.83 -8.24 -19.50
CA ARG A 62 2.53 -9.24 -18.46
C ARG A 62 1.73 -8.59 -17.33
N ASP A 63 0.61 -9.19 -16.96
CA ASP A 63 -0.22 -8.67 -15.88
C ASP A 63 0.53 -8.73 -14.54
N PRO A 64 0.83 -7.58 -13.91
CA PRO A 64 1.56 -7.55 -12.64
C PRO A 64 0.80 -8.24 -11.49
N ALA A 65 -0.52 -8.45 -11.61
CA ALA A 65 -1.30 -9.21 -10.62
C ALA A 65 -0.90 -10.70 -10.56
N SER A 66 -0.43 -11.28 -11.67
CA SER A 66 0.01 -12.68 -11.72
C SER A 66 1.27 -12.93 -10.87
N GLU A 67 2.16 -11.94 -10.79
CA GLU A 67 3.39 -12.03 -10.00
C GLU A 67 3.14 -11.81 -8.50
N VAL A 68 2.12 -11.04 -8.15
CA VAL A 68 1.70 -10.89 -6.75
C VAL A 68 1.19 -12.21 -6.20
N LYS A 69 0.39 -12.98 -6.94
CA LYS A 69 -0.09 -14.30 -6.49
C LYS A 69 1.07 -15.22 -6.08
N ALA A 70 2.11 -15.31 -6.91
CA ALA A 70 3.30 -16.11 -6.64
C ALA A 70 4.05 -15.64 -5.38
N LEU A 71 4.16 -14.32 -5.16
CA LEU A 71 4.82 -13.78 -3.96
C LEU A 71 4.00 -13.95 -2.68
N VAL A 72 2.68 -13.87 -2.77
CA VAL A 72 1.76 -14.06 -1.63
C VAL A 72 1.73 -15.51 -1.16
N GLU A 73 1.74 -16.45 -2.12
CA GLU A 73 1.85 -17.89 -1.84
C GLU A 73 3.15 -18.22 -1.08
N SER A 74 4.21 -17.43 -1.29
CA SER A 74 5.49 -17.60 -0.59
C SER A 74 5.50 -17.16 0.88
N ARG A 75 4.39 -16.63 1.43
CA ARG A 75 4.22 -16.16 2.84
C ARG A 75 5.22 -15.13 3.37
N LYS A 76 6.21 -14.68 2.59
CA LYS A 76 7.30 -13.78 3.03
C LYS A 76 6.89 -12.36 3.42
N PHE A 77 5.62 -11.96 3.24
CA PHE A 77 5.18 -10.56 3.37
C PHE A 77 4.06 -10.33 4.38
N MET A 78 3.61 -11.34 5.13
CA MET A 78 2.69 -11.09 6.24
C MET A 78 3.51 -10.72 7.47
N PRO A 79 3.39 -9.50 8.02
CA PRO A 79 4.00 -9.20 9.30
C PRO A 79 3.41 -10.18 10.32
N GLU A 80 4.29 -10.76 11.14
CA GLU A 80 3.86 -11.59 12.25
C GLU A 80 2.96 -10.73 13.12
N THR A 81 1.68 -11.07 13.16
CA THR A 81 0.72 -10.49 14.11
C THR A 81 1.06 -11.06 15.49
N GLY A 82 2.20 -10.64 16.03
CA GLY A 82 2.61 -10.93 17.40
C GLY A 82 1.81 -10.09 18.40
N ARG A 83 2.42 -9.75 19.54
CA ARG A 83 1.83 -8.91 20.61
C ARG A 83 1.63 -7.43 20.22
N GLU A 84 1.96 -7.02 19.01
CA GLU A 84 1.82 -5.63 18.57
C GLU A 84 0.35 -5.28 18.31
N LYS A 85 -0.07 -4.09 18.77
CA LYS A 85 -1.40 -3.52 18.46
C LYS A 85 -1.54 -3.31 16.94
N ILE A 86 -2.69 -3.67 16.38
CA ILE A 86 -2.98 -3.59 14.94
C ILE A 86 -2.73 -2.17 14.38
N GLU A 87 -3.05 -1.15 15.17
CA GLU A 87 -2.86 0.26 14.87
C GLU A 87 -1.39 0.59 14.61
N ALA A 88 -0.49 0.08 15.46
CA ALA A 88 0.95 0.27 15.34
C ALA A 88 1.49 -0.46 14.10
N VAL A 89 0.99 -1.67 13.81
CA VAL A 89 1.34 -2.42 12.60
C VAL A 89 0.91 -1.65 11.35
N CYS A 90 -0.34 -1.15 11.32
CA CYS A 90 -0.83 -0.33 10.19
C CYS A 90 0.02 0.92 9.99
N LEU A 91 0.33 1.65 11.07
CA LEU A 91 1.19 2.83 10.99
C LEU A 91 2.58 2.51 10.43
N LYS A 92 3.22 1.44 10.91
CA LYS A 92 4.54 1.01 10.43
C LYS A 92 4.52 0.65 8.94
N MET A 93 3.49 -0.06 8.51
CA MET A 93 3.32 -0.47 7.11
C MET A 93 3.05 0.73 6.20
N GLU A 94 2.19 1.66 6.62
CA GLU A 94 1.91 2.88 5.85
C GLU A 94 3.14 3.79 5.77
N LEU A 95 3.95 3.90 6.84
CA LEU A 95 5.20 4.64 6.80
C LEU A 95 6.17 4.05 5.77
N ASN A 96 6.26 2.73 5.70
CA ASN A 96 7.10 2.05 4.70
C ASN A 96 6.57 2.28 3.28
N SER A 97 5.26 2.11 3.07
CA SER A 97 4.60 2.39 1.78
C SER A 97 4.83 3.83 1.31
N TYR A 98 4.75 4.80 2.23
CA TYR A 98 4.98 6.21 1.93
C TYR A 98 6.43 6.49 1.52
N LYS A 99 7.41 5.94 2.24
CA LYS A 99 8.84 6.06 1.88
C LYS A 99 9.11 5.51 0.48
N LEU A 100 8.58 4.33 0.17
CA LEU A 100 8.76 3.73 -1.15
C LEU A 100 8.05 4.52 -2.26
N CYS A 101 6.92 5.15 -1.97
CA CYS A 101 6.28 6.09 -2.90
C CYS A 101 7.18 7.30 -3.17
N GLN A 102 7.82 7.86 -2.14
CA GLN A 102 8.80 8.95 -2.31
C GLN A 102 10.01 8.52 -3.14
N GLU A 103 10.56 7.33 -2.90
CA GLU A 103 11.66 6.78 -3.70
C GLU A 103 11.26 6.51 -5.16
N ALA A 104 10.01 6.09 -5.39
CA ALA A 104 9.49 5.91 -6.75
C ALA A 104 9.33 7.27 -7.45
N LEU A 105 8.88 8.31 -6.74
CA LEU A 105 8.75 9.66 -7.26
C LEU A 105 10.09 10.28 -7.66
N THR A 106 11.16 10.07 -6.90
CA THR A 106 12.48 10.62 -7.26
C THR A 106 13.07 9.97 -8.51
N LYS A 107 12.73 8.71 -8.78
CA LYS A 107 13.28 7.91 -9.90
C LYS A 107 12.38 7.84 -11.14
N THR A 108 11.11 8.22 -11.01
CA THR A 108 10.17 8.21 -12.14
C THR A 108 10.31 9.50 -12.94
N THR A 109 10.64 9.40 -14.22
CA THR A 109 10.72 10.57 -15.13
C THR A 109 9.49 10.74 -16.02
N VAL A 110 8.58 9.75 -16.03
CA VAL A 110 7.35 9.79 -16.84
C VAL A 110 6.29 10.67 -16.17
N GLY A 111 5.88 11.75 -16.83
CA GLY A 111 5.00 12.78 -16.27
C GLY A 111 3.68 12.25 -15.70
N GLU A 112 2.94 11.45 -16.47
CA GLU A 112 1.65 10.88 -16.04
C GLU A 112 1.79 9.99 -14.80
N ILE A 113 2.83 9.14 -14.76
CA ILE A 113 3.09 8.27 -13.61
C ILE A 113 3.44 9.13 -12.38
N ARG A 114 4.26 10.17 -12.56
CA ARG A 114 4.62 11.09 -11.47
C ARG A 114 3.38 11.79 -10.91
N ALA A 115 2.47 12.25 -11.76
CA ALA A 115 1.23 12.89 -11.33
C ALA A 115 0.39 11.95 -10.46
N THR A 116 0.16 10.71 -10.91
CA THR A 116 -0.53 9.68 -10.14
C THR A 116 0.17 9.40 -8.79
N LEU A 117 1.50 9.25 -8.79
CA LEU A 117 2.24 9.01 -7.55
C LEU A 117 2.20 10.21 -6.59
N LEU A 118 2.15 11.45 -7.10
CA LEU A 118 2.03 12.66 -6.28
C LEU A 118 0.67 12.73 -5.57
N GLU A 119 -0.41 12.43 -6.30
CA GLU A 119 -1.77 12.37 -5.75
C GLU A 119 -1.86 11.33 -4.64
N HIS A 120 -1.41 10.10 -4.91
CA HIS A 120 -1.41 9.03 -3.93
C HIS A 120 -0.50 9.32 -2.72
N ARG A 121 0.63 10.01 -2.92
CA ARG A 121 1.49 10.45 -1.81
C ARG A 121 0.76 11.43 -0.89
N GLN A 122 -0.04 12.34 -1.44
CA GLN A 122 -0.82 13.30 -0.64
C GLN A 122 -1.88 12.56 0.20
N GLN A 123 -2.62 11.63 -0.42
CA GLN A 123 -3.59 10.78 0.29
C GLN A 123 -2.94 9.95 1.40
N MET A 124 -1.80 9.30 1.11
CA MET A 124 -1.02 8.55 2.10
C MET A 124 -0.57 9.43 3.27
N ARG A 125 -0.20 10.69 3.01
CA ARG A 125 0.20 11.63 4.06
C ARG A 125 -0.96 11.94 5.01
N GLU A 126 -2.14 12.22 4.47
CA GLU A 126 -3.34 12.49 5.27
C GLU A 126 -3.74 11.27 6.11
N LEU A 127 -3.70 10.08 5.52
CA LEU A 127 -3.93 8.83 6.23
C LEU A 127 -2.90 8.59 7.35
N LEU A 128 -1.62 8.88 7.10
CA LEU A 128 -0.56 8.77 8.10
C LEU A 128 -0.79 9.71 9.28
N GLU A 129 -1.21 10.94 9.07
CA GLU A 129 -1.53 11.86 10.16
C GLU A 129 -2.73 11.38 10.98
N ASN A 130 -3.74 10.80 10.33
CA ASN A 130 -4.87 10.16 11.02
C ASN A 130 -4.40 8.96 11.86
N LEU A 131 -3.55 8.09 11.31
CA LEU A 131 -2.99 6.93 12.00
C LEU A 131 -2.11 7.32 13.18
N LYS A 132 -1.28 8.36 13.05
CA LYS A 132 -0.46 8.89 14.14
C LYS A 132 -1.34 9.42 15.28
N THR A 133 -2.38 10.18 14.95
CA THR A 133 -3.36 10.69 15.91
C THR A 133 -4.02 9.52 16.64
N MET A 134 -4.56 8.55 15.91
CA MET A 134 -5.17 7.35 16.52
C MET A 134 -4.19 6.58 17.41
N ASN A 135 -2.95 6.37 16.96
CA ASN A 135 -1.94 5.66 17.76
C ASN A 135 -1.53 6.42 19.02
N LYS A 136 -1.64 7.76 19.03
CA LYS A 136 -1.30 8.62 20.18
C LYS A 136 -2.44 8.72 21.19
N TYR A 137 -3.70 8.77 20.74
CA TYR A 137 -4.87 9.08 21.58
C TYR A 137 -5.77 7.88 21.90
N VAL A 138 -5.52 6.70 21.31
CA VAL A 138 -6.16 5.42 21.68
C VAL A 138 -5.29 4.64 22.70
N LEU A 139 -4.34 5.34 23.35
CA LEU A 139 -3.53 4.85 24.47
C LEU A 139 -4.11 5.30 25.81
#